data_AF-B0BH92-F1
#
_entry.id   AF-B0BH92-F1
#
_cell.length_a   1.000
_cell.length_b   1.000
_cell.length_c   1.000
_cell.angle_alpha   90.00
_cell.angle_beta   90.00
_cell.angle_gamma   90.00
#
_symmetry.space_group_name_H-M   'P 1'
#
loop_
_entity.id
_entity.type
_entity.pdbx_description
1 polymer ?
#
loop_
_entity_poly.entity_id
_entity_poly.type
_entity_poly.pdbx_seq_one_letter_code
_entity_poly.pdbx_strand_id
1 'polypeptide(L)'
;GVRQHMKRFLALWVAVISIVVGLSSPAIAQKWVRSSIKYTQGTDALTNGDYQKAADLLAQAIQLDPELSRNHANYSAALYELGRYAEGWPHARKAVLLDHENRQAQNNSRRYIKKILADGGLNTGATLEQVISVLGEPDSIGEQGECSWYQYGISALCFKDGVFASIGDMRWQPRR
;
A
#
# COMPACT_ATOMS: atom_id res chain seq x y z
N GLY A 1 -52.48 20.79 -22.24
CA GLY A 1 -51.03 21.07 -22.37
C GLY A 1 -50.25 20.66 -21.13
N VAL A 2 -50.29 21.46 -20.07
CA VAL A 2 -49.36 21.39 -18.91
C VAL A 2 -49.29 20.03 -18.21
N ARG A 3 -50.43 19.37 -17.96
CA ARG A 3 -50.49 18.08 -17.24
C ARG A 3 -49.84 16.91 -18.00
N GLN A 4 -49.80 16.96 -19.33
CA GLN A 4 -49.18 15.93 -20.17
C GLN A 4 -47.66 16.15 -20.29
N HIS A 5 -47.23 17.42 -20.33
CA HIS A 5 -45.81 17.76 -20.25
C HIS A 5 -45.20 17.36 -18.92
N MET A 6 -45.91 17.58 -17.80
CA MET A 6 -45.43 17.21 -16.46
C MET A 6 -45.28 15.68 -16.28
N LYS A 7 -46.19 14.87 -16.84
CA LYS A 7 -46.07 13.40 -16.83
C LYS A 7 -44.89 12.89 -17.67
N ARG A 8 -44.64 13.51 -18.83
CA ARG A 8 -43.49 13.17 -19.69
C ARG A 8 -42.17 13.56 -19.04
N PHE A 9 -42.13 14.73 -18.38
CA PHE A 9 -40.97 15.16 -17.61
C PHE A 9 -40.69 14.22 -16.45
N LEU A 10 -41.71 13.85 -15.66
CA LEU A 10 -41.56 12.92 -14.54
C LEU A 10 -41.09 11.52 -15.01
N ALA A 11 -41.62 11.02 -16.14
CA ALA A 11 -41.19 9.75 -16.72
C ALA A 11 -39.73 9.78 -17.21
N LEU A 12 -39.29 10.88 -17.83
CA LEU A 12 -37.90 11.10 -18.22
C LEU A 12 -36.97 11.16 -17.00
N TRP A 13 -37.38 11.85 -15.93
CA TRP A 13 -36.61 11.92 -14.69
C TRP A 13 -36.49 10.56 -13.98
N VAL A 14 -37.56 9.75 -13.93
CA VAL A 14 -37.53 8.39 -13.37
C VAL A 14 -36.65 7.46 -14.22
N ALA A 15 -36.68 7.59 -15.55
CA ALA A 15 -35.83 6.82 -16.44
C ALA A 15 -34.34 7.16 -16.26
N VAL A 16 -34.01 8.45 -16.14
CA VAL A 16 -32.63 8.91 -15.88
C VAL A 16 -32.12 8.41 -14.52
N ILE A 17 -32.93 8.47 -13.46
CA ILE A 17 -32.56 7.93 -12.13
C ILE A 17 -32.31 6.42 -12.21
N SER A 18 -33.15 5.67 -12.92
CA SER A 18 -33.00 4.22 -13.08
C SER A 18 -31.72 3.84 -13.84
N ILE A 19 -31.35 4.63 -14.84
CA ILE A 19 -30.10 4.47 -15.60
C ILE A 19 -28.89 4.81 -14.72
N VAL A 20 -28.94 5.89 -13.93
CA VAL A 20 -27.85 6.29 -13.03
C VAL A 20 -27.64 5.28 -11.89
N VAL A 21 -28.72 4.75 -11.30
CA VAL A 21 -28.67 3.68 -10.29
C VAL A 21 -28.19 2.35 -10.90
N GLY A 22 -28.56 2.06 -12.14
CA GLY A 22 -28.12 0.87 -12.87
C GLY A 22 -26.64 0.91 -13.29
N LEU A 23 -26.10 2.10 -13.56
CA LEU A 23 -24.73 2.28 -14.07
C LEU A 23 -23.65 2.35 -12.97
N SER A 24 -24.00 2.45 -11.69
CA SER A 24 -23.03 2.73 -10.62
C SER A 24 -22.78 1.62 -9.57
N SER A 25 -23.54 0.52 -9.49
CA SER A 25 -23.54 -0.29 -8.24
C SER A 25 -23.48 -1.84 -8.25
N PRO A 26 -23.45 -2.62 -9.35
CA PRO A 26 -23.23 -4.08 -9.25
C PRO A 26 -21.76 -4.50 -9.37
N ALA A 27 -21.05 -4.03 -10.40
CA ALA A 27 -19.74 -4.58 -10.77
C ALA A 27 -18.62 -4.18 -9.80
N ILE A 28 -18.62 -2.92 -9.33
CA ILE A 28 -17.65 -2.44 -8.35
C ILE A 28 -17.88 -3.15 -7.01
N ALA A 29 -19.11 -3.15 -6.48
CA ALA A 29 -19.47 -3.87 -5.25
C ALA A 29 -19.07 -5.36 -5.32
N GLN A 30 -19.25 -6.01 -6.47
CA GLN A 30 -18.79 -7.38 -6.69
C GLN A 30 -17.27 -7.53 -6.59
N LYS A 31 -16.46 -6.57 -7.07
CA LYS A 31 -15.00 -6.61 -6.94
C LYS A 31 -14.56 -6.50 -5.48
N TRP A 32 -15.12 -5.57 -4.69
CA TRP A 32 -14.82 -5.43 -3.26
C TRP A 32 -15.13 -6.71 -2.47
N VAL A 33 -16.31 -7.30 -2.72
CA VAL A 33 -16.70 -8.55 -2.05
C VAL A 33 -15.76 -9.69 -2.42
N ARG A 34 -15.44 -9.85 -3.70
CA ARG A 34 -14.49 -10.89 -4.15
C ARG A 34 -13.09 -10.66 -3.58
N SER A 35 -12.63 -9.41 -3.52
CA SER A 35 -11.36 -9.01 -2.91
C SER A 35 -11.33 -9.43 -1.44
N SER A 36 -12.38 -9.10 -0.68
CA SER A 36 -12.51 -9.48 0.73
C SER A 36 -12.47 -11.00 0.95
N ILE A 37 -13.15 -11.77 0.10
CA ILE A 37 -13.10 -13.24 0.17
C ILE A 37 -11.67 -13.74 -0.05
N LYS A 38 -10.98 -13.25 -1.10
CA LYS A 38 -9.60 -13.63 -1.41
C LYS A 38 -8.64 -13.22 -0.30
N TYR A 39 -8.82 -12.03 0.27
CA TYR A 39 -8.08 -11.57 1.44
C TYR A 39 -8.25 -12.52 2.62
N THR A 40 -9.49 -12.90 2.96
CA THR A 40 -9.75 -13.75 4.13
C THR A 40 -9.10 -15.11 3.94
N GLN A 41 -9.30 -15.74 2.77
CA GLN A 41 -8.66 -17.01 2.45
C GLN A 41 -7.11 -16.93 2.48
N GLY A 42 -6.55 -15.84 1.96
CA GLY A 42 -5.10 -15.62 1.97
C GLY A 42 -4.55 -15.36 3.38
N THR A 43 -5.32 -14.69 4.22
CA THR A 43 -4.99 -14.47 5.64
C THR A 43 -5.04 -15.77 6.43
N ASP A 44 -6.05 -16.62 6.18
CA ASP A 44 -6.13 -17.94 6.79
C ASP A 44 -4.93 -18.81 6.37
N ALA A 45 -4.53 -18.74 5.08
CA ALA A 45 -3.35 -19.44 4.59
C ALA A 45 -2.05 -18.94 5.25
N LEU A 46 -1.90 -17.62 5.46
CA LEU A 46 -0.80 -17.03 6.24
C LEU A 46 -0.74 -17.61 7.65
N THR A 47 -1.87 -17.61 8.35
CA THR A 47 -1.95 -18.13 9.73
C THR A 47 -1.60 -19.61 9.80
N ASN A 48 -1.93 -20.39 8.77
CA ASN A 48 -1.59 -21.80 8.67
C ASN A 48 -0.16 -22.07 8.17
N GLY A 49 0.62 -21.03 7.84
CA GLY A 49 1.99 -21.17 7.31
C GLY A 49 2.09 -21.56 5.83
N ASP A 50 0.97 -21.60 5.10
CA ASP A 50 0.95 -21.86 3.66
C ASP A 50 1.21 -20.56 2.89
N TYR A 51 2.45 -20.10 2.94
CA TYR A 51 2.83 -18.78 2.46
C TYR A 51 2.71 -18.63 0.94
N GLN A 52 2.90 -19.71 0.18
CA GLN A 52 2.73 -19.67 -1.27
C GLN A 52 1.25 -19.48 -1.64
N LYS A 53 0.35 -20.27 -1.04
CA LYS A 53 -1.09 -20.09 -1.25
C LYS A 53 -1.58 -18.73 -0.78
N ALA A 54 -1.06 -18.24 0.36
CA ALA A 54 -1.32 -16.90 0.83
C ALA A 54 -0.96 -15.85 -0.23
N ALA A 55 0.26 -15.91 -0.77
CA ALA A 55 0.72 -15.00 -1.81
C ALA A 55 -0.22 -15.02 -3.03
N ASP A 56 -0.59 -16.20 -3.52
CA ASP A 56 -1.45 -16.33 -4.70
C ASP A 56 -2.86 -15.75 -4.48
N LEU A 57 -3.44 -15.96 -3.29
CA LEU A 57 -4.75 -15.44 -2.94
C LEU A 57 -4.73 -13.92 -2.71
N LEU A 58 -3.69 -13.42 -2.05
CA LEU A 58 -3.54 -11.99 -1.77
C LEU A 58 -3.19 -11.21 -3.04
N ALA A 59 -2.46 -11.78 -3.98
CA ALA A 59 -2.28 -11.21 -5.31
C ALA A 59 -3.61 -11.05 -6.05
N GLN A 60 -4.51 -12.04 -5.97
CA GLN A 60 -5.87 -11.91 -6.51
C GLN A 60 -6.69 -10.83 -5.79
N ALA A 61 -6.54 -10.71 -4.46
CA ALA A 61 -7.20 -9.63 -3.71
C ALA A 61 -6.72 -8.24 -4.17
N ILE A 62 -5.41 -8.07 -4.38
CA ILE A 62 -4.83 -6.82 -4.92
C ILE A 62 -5.33 -6.52 -6.34
N GLN A 63 -5.44 -7.52 -7.22
CA GLN A 63 -5.98 -7.32 -8.57
C GLN A 63 -7.43 -6.82 -8.56
N LEU A 64 -8.21 -7.24 -7.58
CA LEU A 64 -9.61 -6.84 -7.42
C LEU A 64 -9.75 -5.48 -6.74
N ASP A 65 -8.87 -5.18 -5.80
CA ASP A 65 -8.87 -3.96 -5.00
C ASP A 65 -7.43 -3.52 -4.66
N PRO A 66 -6.79 -2.75 -5.56
CA PRO A 66 -5.38 -2.37 -5.46
C PRO A 66 -5.10 -1.21 -4.50
N GLU A 67 -6.14 -0.57 -3.97
CA GLU A 67 -6.01 0.59 -3.07
C GLU A 67 -6.32 0.22 -1.61
N LEU A 68 -6.52 -1.06 -1.33
CA LEU A 68 -6.77 -1.55 0.02
C LEU A 68 -5.46 -1.93 0.74
N SER A 69 -5.07 -1.10 1.71
CA SER A 69 -3.82 -1.25 2.49
C SER A 69 -3.59 -2.66 3.02
N ARG A 70 -4.60 -3.30 3.62
CA ARG A 70 -4.49 -4.65 4.20
C ARG A 70 -4.16 -5.74 3.17
N ASN A 71 -4.59 -5.60 1.92
CA ASN A 71 -4.26 -6.55 0.86
C ASN A 71 -2.74 -6.53 0.60
N HIS A 72 -2.18 -5.33 0.42
CA HIS A 72 -0.75 -5.14 0.27
C HIS A 72 0.05 -5.53 1.51
N ALA A 73 -0.45 -5.21 2.71
CA ALA A 73 0.19 -5.58 3.97
C ALA A 73 0.34 -7.10 4.07
N ASN A 74 -0.74 -7.87 3.91
CA ASN A 74 -0.69 -9.32 4.03
C ASN A 74 0.09 -9.96 2.87
N TYR A 75 0.00 -9.43 1.65
CA TYR A 75 0.80 -9.94 0.53
C TYR A 75 2.30 -9.78 0.80
N SER A 76 2.71 -8.61 1.28
CA SER A 76 4.10 -8.38 1.69
C SER A 76 4.53 -9.28 2.87
N ALA A 77 3.62 -9.63 3.78
CA ALA A 77 3.92 -10.59 4.84
C ALA A 77 4.20 -11.97 4.24
N ALA A 78 3.34 -12.47 3.34
CA ALA A 78 3.52 -13.76 2.66
C ALA A 78 4.85 -13.81 1.91
N LEU A 79 5.17 -12.78 1.12
CA LEU A 79 6.43 -12.69 0.38
C LEU A 79 7.65 -12.64 1.29
N TYR A 80 7.53 -12.02 2.47
CA TYR A 80 8.64 -11.98 3.42
C TYR A 80 8.94 -13.38 3.97
N GLU A 81 7.91 -14.14 4.34
CA GLU A 81 8.07 -15.51 4.84
C GLU A 81 8.59 -16.46 3.75
N LEU A 82 8.30 -16.16 2.48
CA LEU A 82 8.89 -16.84 1.31
C LEU A 82 10.33 -16.39 0.99
N GLY A 83 10.88 -15.40 1.69
CA GLY A 83 12.21 -14.84 1.39
C GLY A 83 12.27 -13.97 0.13
N ARG A 84 11.12 -13.64 -0.48
CA ARG A 84 10.99 -12.84 -1.72
C ARG A 84 11.01 -11.34 -1.41
N TYR A 85 12.09 -10.86 -0.78
CA TYR A 85 12.12 -9.51 -0.21
C TYR A 85 12.03 -8.38 -1.24
N ALA A 86 12.71 -8.51 -2.38
CA ALA A 86 12.70 -7.50 -3.43
C ALA A 86 11.29 -7.28 -4.00
N GLU A 87 10.50 -8.35 -4.12
CA GLU A 87 9.11 -8.29 -4.59
C GLU A 87 8.16 -7.74 -3.52
N GLY A 88 8.38 -8.11 -2.26
CA GLY A 88 7.48 -7.73 -1.19
C GLY A 88 7.66 -6.29 -0.70
N TRP A 89 8.85 -5.71 -0.88
CA TRP A 89 9.14 -4.35 -0.43
C TRP A 89 8.21 -3.27 -1.01
N PRO A 90 8.00 -3.19 -2.33
CA PRO A 90 7.04 -2.25 -2.91
C PRO A 90 5.64 -2.36 -2.31
N HIS A 91 5.19 -3.56 -1.97
CA HIS A 91 3.89 -3.79 -1.34
C HIS A 91 3.85 -3.38 0.14
N ALA A 92 4.92 -3.65 0.89
CA ALA A 92 5.02 -3.17 2.28
C ALA A 92 5.02 -1.64 2.34
N ARG A 93 5.75 -0.98 1.42
CA ARG A 93 5.76 0.48 1.26
C ARG A 93 4.39 1.00 0.85
N LYS A 94 3.78 0.46 -0.21
CA LYS A 94 2.44 0.87 -0.67
C LYS A 94 1.38 0.70 0.42
N ALA A 95 1.42 -0.37 1.20
CA ALA A 95 0.45 -0.60 2.28
C ALA A 95 0.43 0.54 3.31
N VAL A 96 1.60 1.08 3.66
CA VAL A 96 1.71 2.22 4.58
C VAL A 96 1.23 3.50 3.90
N LEU A 97 1.60 3.74 2.65
CA LEU A 97 1.17 4.95 1.92
C LEU A 97 -0.35 5.01 1.69
N LEU A 98 -1.01 3.86 1.58
CA LEU A 98 -2.47 3.76 1.50
C LEU A 98 -3.17 4.02 2.83
N ASP A 99 -2.59 3.57 3.94
CA ASP A 99 -3.13 3.77 5.28
C ASP A 99 -1.99 3.86 6.30
N HIS A 100 -1.71 5.09 6.71
CA HIS A 100 -0.63 5.38 7.64
C HIS A 100 -0.91 4.86 9.06
N GLU A 101 -2.17 4.58 9.41
CA GLU A 101 -2.56 4.10 10.75
C GLU A 101 -2.60 2.56 10.84
N ASN A 102 -2.44 1.86 9.71
CA ASN A 102 -2.38 0.41 9.66
C ASN A 102 -1.08 -0.10 10.31
N ARG A 103 -1.17 -0.48 11.60
CA ARG A 103 -0.04 -0.99 12.38
C ARG A 103 0.66 -2.20 11.75
N GLN A 104 -0.09 -3.10 11.11
CA GLN A 104 0.52 -4.25 10.42
C GLN A 104 1.37 -3.80 9.23
N ALA A 105 0.85 -2.86 8.43
CA ALA A 105 1.60 -2.29 7.31
C ALA A 105 2.87 -1.58 7.79
N GLN A 106 2.77 -0.77 8.85
CA GLN A 106 3.94 -0.10 9.42
C GLN A 106 5.00 -1.11 9.91
N ASN A 107 4.58 -2.17 10.61
CA ASN A 107 5.49 -3.20 11.10
C ASN A 107 6.16 -3.95 9.95
N ASN A 108 5.41 -4.31 8.91
CA ASN A 108 5.96 -4.95 7.72
C ASN A 108 6.98 -4.04 7.05
N SER A 109 6.64 -2.77 6.79
CA SER A 109 7.54 -1.79 6.17
C SER A 109 8.86 -1.64 6.94
N ARG A 110 8.82 -1.47 8.27
CA ARG A 110 10.03 -1.38 9.10
C ARG A 110 10.87 -2.67 9.05
N ARG A 111 10.22 -3.84 9.06
CA ARG A 111 10.89 -5.14 8.95
C ARG A 111 11.60 -5.30 7.60
N TYR A 112 10.96 -4.86 6.50
CA TYR A 112 11.54 -4.89 5.16
C TYR A 112 12.77 -4.00 5.03
N ILE A 113 12.71 -2.74 5.46
CA ILE A 113 13.87 -1.83 5.40
C ILE A 113 15.05 -2.44 6.16
N LYS A 114 14.82 -2.91 7.39
CA LYS A 114 15.87 -3.55 8.18
C LYS A 114 16.50 -4.74 7.46
N LYS A 115 15.66 -5.60 6.84
CA LYS A 115 16.14 -6.80 6.14
C LYS A 115 16.94 -6.45 4.88
N ILE A 116 16.44 -5.55 4.05
CA ILE A 116 17.09 -5.17 2.78
C ILE A 116 18.43 -4.47 3.04
N LEU A 117 18.48 -3.56 4.00
CA LEU A 117 19.74 -2.90 4.37
C LEU A 117 20.75 -3.93 4.90
N ALA A 118 20.32 -4.86 5.75
CA ALA A 118 21.19 -5.92 6.27
C ALA A 118 21.73 -6.84 5.15
N ASP A 119 20.87 -7.26 4.22
CA ASP A 119 21.28 -8.12 3.09
C ASP A 119 22.24 -7.40 2.13
N GLY A 120 22.07 -6.09 1.96
CA GLY A 120 22.99 -5.26 1.18
C GLY A 120 24.27 -4.88 1.92
N GLY A 121 24.43 -5.28 3.19
CA GLY A 121 25.56 -4.83 4.03
C GLY A 121 25.57 -3.32 4.28
N LEU A 122 24.41 -2.66 4.15
CA LEU A 122 24.26 -1.21 4.23
C LEU A 122 24.02 -0.78 5.67
N ASN A 123 25.14 -0.52 6.36
CA ASN A 123 25.17 0.02 7.72
C ASN A 123 25.46 1.51 7.70
N THR A 124 25.58 2.12 8.88
CA THR A 124 26.08 3.49 9.02
C THR A 124 27.38 3.68 8.25
N GLY A 125 27.44 4.74 7.43
CA GLY A 125 28.53 5.02 6.49
C GLY A 125 28.24 4.64 5.04
N ALA A 126 27.18 3.88 4.76
CA ALA A 126 26.76 3.58 3.38
C ALA A 126 26.40 4.86 2.62
N THR A 127 26.73 4.94 1.33
CA THR A 127 26.39 6.11 0.52
C THR A 127 24.91 6.13 0.18
N LEU A 128 24.39 7.32 -0.14
CA LEU A 128 23.02 7.47 -0.61
C LEU A 128 22.73 6.60 -1.85
N GLU A 129 23.66 6.53 -2.79
CA GLU A 129 23.54 5.72 -4.01
C GLU A 129 23.37 4.24 -3.68
N GLN A 130 24.16 3.70 -2.76
CA GLN A 130 24.04 2.31 -2.32
C GLN A 130 22.65 2.03 -1.72
N VAL A 131 22.14 2.94 -0.89
CA VAL A 131 20.81 2.79 -0.28
C VAL A 131 19.69 2.87 -1.31
N ILE A 132 19.73 3.83 -2.23
CA ILE A 132 18.74 3.97 -3.30
C ILE A 132 18.77 2.74 -4.23
N SER A 133 19.95 2.16 -4.47
CA SER A 133 20.07 0.97 -5.33
C SER A 133 19.28 -0.24 -4.81
N VAL A 134 19.04 -0.34 -3.49
CA VAL A 134 18.31 -1.46 -2.87
C VAL A 134 16.89 -1.10 -2.41
N LEU A 135 16.64 0.14 -1.98
CA LEU A 135 15.31 0.59 -1.53
C LEU A 135 14.48 1.28 -2.63
N GLY A 136 15.11 1.65 -3.75
CA GLY A 136 14.54 2.51 -4.77
C GLY A 136 14.56 3.99 -4.36
N GLU A 137 13.91 4.84 -5.17
CA GLU A 137 13.76 6.27 -4.87
C GLU A 137 12.88 6.51 -3.63
N PRO A 138 13.19 7.53 -2.80
CA PRO A 138 12.39 7.87 -1.62
C PRO A 138 11.00 8.43 -2.00
N ASP A 139 10.07 8.40 -1.04
CA ASP A 139 8.76 9.05 -1.16
C ASP A 139 8.85 10.57 -1.07
N SER A 140 9.76 11.06 -0.22
CA SER A 140 10.05 12.48 -0.04
C SER A 140 11.43 12.67 0.56
N ILE A 141 11.95 13.90 0.42
CA ILE A 141 13.23 14.31 0.99
C ILE A 141 12.98 15.60 1.79
N GLY A 142 13.57 15.71 2.97
CA GLY A 142 13.50 16.92 3.79
C GLY A 142 14.75 17.11 4.65
N GLU A 143 15.03 18.35 5.02
CA GLU A 143 16.17 18.68 5.89
C GLU A 143 15.68 19.00 7.29
N GLN A 144 16.29 18.38 8.30
CA GLN A 144 16.04 18.72 9.70
C GLN A 144 17.31 18.54 10.53
N GLY A 145 17.77 19.63 11.14
CA GLY A 145 19.05 19.66 11.85
C GLY A 145 20.20 19.43 10.87
N GLU A 146 21.10 18.50 11.20
CA GLU A 146 22.25 18.12 10.37
C GLU A 146 21.93 16.99 9.37
N CYS A 147 20.68 16.53 9.32
CA CYS A 147 20.28 15.38 8.52
C CYS A 147 19.48 15.82 7.29
N SER A 148 19.87 15.28 6.13
CA SER A 148 18.97 15.11 4.99
C SER A 148 18.22 13.79 5.17
N TRP A 149 16.91 13.86 5.31
CA TRP A 149 16.04 12.72 5.57
C TRP A 149 15.36 12.23 4.29
N TYR A 150 15.49 10.93 4.03
CA TYR A 150 14.92 10.25 2.87
C TYR A 150 13.81 9.32 3.35
N GLN A 151 12.56 9.65 3.02
CA GLN A 151 11.38 8.94 3.50
C GLN A 151 11.10 7.69 2.66
N TYR A 152 10.79 6.58 3.33
CA TYR A 152 10.32 5.32 2.75
C TYR A 152 9.15 4.78 3.59
N GLY A 153 7.92 5.11 3.20
CA GLY A 153 6.70 4.79 3.92
C GLY A 153 6.66 5.49 5.28
N ILE A 154 6.81 4.73 6.37
CA ILE A 154 6.82 5.25 7.75
C ILE A 154 8.24 5.47 8.29
N SER A 155 9.27 4.98 7.58
CA SER A 155 10.66 5.13 8.02
C SER A 155 11.34 6.23 7.25
N ALA A 156 12.26 6.94 7.91
CA ALA A 156 13.13 7.91 7.27
C ALA A 156 14.58 7.55 7.55
N LEU A 157 15.43 7.60 6.53
CA LEU A 157 16.86 7.40 6.67
C LEU A 157 17.53 8.78 6.70
N CYS A 158 18.27 9.07 7.78
CA CYS A 158 19.10 10.27 7.85
C CYS A 158 20.44 10.03 7.15
N PHE A 159 20.82 10.99 6.32
CA PHE A 159 22.15 11.12 5.76
C PHE A 159 22.81 12.39 6.31
N LYS A 160 24.03 12.22 6.83
CA LYS A 160 24.91 13.33 7.23
C LYS A 160 26.14 13.30 6.33
N ASP A 161 26.52 14.44 5.77
CA ASP A 161 27.66 14.54 4.86
C ASP A 161 27.63 13.48 3.72
N GLY A 162 26.43 13.15 3.25
CA GLY A 162 26.20 12.19 2.16
C GLY A 162 26.20 10.71 2.55
N VAL A 163 26.40 10.35 3.83
CA VAL A 163 26.42 8.96 4.30
C VAL A 163 25.30 8.65 5.29
N PHE A 164 24.79 7.42 5.21
CA PHE A 164 23.71 6.91 6.04
C PHE A 164 24.15 6.92 7.52
N ALA A 165 23.36 7.57 8.38
CA ALA A 165 23.70 7.79 9.78
C ALA A 165 22.73 7.11 10.76
N SER A 166 21.43 7.12 10.47
CA SER A 166 20.42 6.51 11.35
C SER A 166 19.07 6.33 10.65
N ILE A 167 18.23 5.46 11.21
CA ILE A 167 16.82 5.30 10.83
C ILE A 167 15.95 5.96 11.90
N GLY A 168 15.00 6.79 11.49
CA GLY A 168 13.98 7.38 12.32
C GLY A 168 12.56 7.05 11.84
N ASP A 169 11.57 7.32 12.69
CA ASP A 169 10.17 7.38 12.31
C ASP A 169 9.84 8.87 12.11
N MET A 170 9.95 9.34 10.87
CA MET A 170 9.65 10.73 10.55
C MET A 170 8.23 10.78 10.02
N ARG A 171 7.32 11.26 10.87
CA ARG A 171 5.98 11.63 10.42
C ARG A 171 6.05 12.99 9.74
N TRP A 172 6.63 13.05 8.54
CA TRP A 172 6.45 14.21 7.68
C TRP A 172 5.00 14.19 7.19
N GLN A 173 4.09 14.69 8.02
CA GLN A 173 2.77 15.02 7.55
C GLN A 173 2.95 16.23 6.61
N PRO A 174 2.52 16.19 5.34
CA PRO A 174 2.30 17.44 4.64
C PRO A 174 1.37 18.24 5.53
N ARG A 175 1.80 19.45 5.93
CA ARG A 175 0.86 20.40 6.54
C ARG A 175 -0.31 20.49 5.56
N ARG A 176 -1.48 20.03 5.97
CA ARG A 176 -2.73 20.26 5.25
C ARG A 176 -2.93 21.76 5.06
#